data_AF-A0A537CX15-F1
#
_entry.id   AF-A0A537CX15-F1
#
_cell.length_a   1.000
_cell.length_b   1.000
_cell.length_c   1.000
_cell.angle_alpha   90.00
_cell.angle_beta   90.00
_cell.angle_gamma   90.00
#
_symmetry.space_group_name_H-M   'P 1'
#
loop_
_entity.id
_entity.type
_entity.pdbx_description
1 polymer ?
#
loop_
_entity_poly.entity_id
_entity_poly.type
_entity_poly.pdbx_seq_one_letter_code
_entity_poly.pdbx_strand_id
1 'polypeptide(L)'
;MTMKLPALDPQAVPVVRGSGYPEPFKSRMGDRAKRRLGDACGLTKLGVNLVRLGPGGQSALRHWHTLEDEFVYVLEGEVTLVTSSGEQLLKAGAQGWEALLKFL
;
A
#
# COMPACT_ATOMS: atom_id res chain seq x y z
N MET A 1 11.96 -3.92 25.15
CA MET A 1 12.15 -5.33 24.75
C MET A 1 12.62 -5.36 23.30
N THR A 2 13.70 -6.08 22.97
CA THR A 2 14.14 -6.24 21.58
C THR A 2 13.32 -7.35 20.93
N MET A 3 12.58 -7.03 19.86
CA MET A 3 11.84 -8.04 19.10
C MET A 3 12.79 -8.99 18.35
N LYS A 4 12.35 -10.24 18.17
CA LYS A 4 13.06 -11.28 17.41
C LYS A 4 12.08 -11.92 16.44
N LEU A 5 12.59 -12.32 15.27
CA LEU A 5 11.81 -13.06 14.28
C LEU A 5 11.10 -14.27 14.94
N PRO A 6 9.87 -14.60 14.50
CA PRO A 6 9.19 -14.06 13.31
C PRO A 6 8.53 -12.69 13.50
N ALA A 7 8.64 -12.07 14.69
CA ALA A 7 8.18 -10.70 14.93
C ALA A 7 9.29 -9.67 14.71
N LEU A 8 8.94 -8.49 14.21
CA LEU A 8 9.86 -7.37 14.06
C LEU A 8 9.13 -6.05 14.31
N ASP A 9 9.89 -4.99 14.57
CA ASP A 9 9.35 -3.63 14.62
C ASP A 9 9.14 -3.13 13.19
N PRO A 10 7.89 -2.89 12.75
CA PRO A 10 7.64 -2.37 11.40
C PRO A 10 8.40 -1.06 11.13
N GLN A 11 8.67 -0.25 12.16
CA GLN A 11 9.41 1.01 12.03
C GLN A 11 10.91 0.81 11.84
N ALA A 12 11.45 -0.37 12.16
CA ALA A 12 12.85 -0.72 11.89
C ALA A 12 13.09 -1.15 10.43
N VAL A 13 12.04 -1.53 9.67
CA VAL A 13 12.18 -1.96 8.26
C VAL A 13 12.43 -0.76 7.35
N PRO A 14 13.51 -0.69 6.55
CA PRO A 14 13.83 0.48 5.74
C PRO A 14 12.68 1.00 4.86
N VAL A 15 12.55 2.33 4.79
CA VAL A 15 11.55 2.96 3.94
C VAL A 15 12.05 3.05 2.50
N VAL A 16 11.26 2.56 1.56
CA VAL A 16 11.48 2.68 0.12
C VAL A 16 10.54 3.74 -0.45
N ARG A 17 11.07 4.64 -1.27
CA ARG A 17 10.31 5.69 -1.98
C ARG A 17 10.43 5.55 -3.49
N GLY A 18 9.52 6.20 -4.19
CA GLY A 18 9.47 6.25 -5.64
C GLY A 18 8.56 5.19 -6.28
N SER A 19 8.64 5.12 -7.60
CA SER A 19 7.81 4.27 -8.44
C SER A 19 8.61 3.73 -9.62
N GLY A 20 8.26 2.52 -10.05
CA GLY A 20 8.77 1.92 -11.28
C GLY A 20 8.02 2.37 -12.54
N TYR A 21 6.93 3.13 -12.42
CA TYR A 21 6.25 3.69 -13.57
C TYR A 21 7.12 4.74 -14.29
N PRO A 22 6.96 4.92 -15.61
CA PRO A 22 7.55 6.04 -16.33
C PRO A 22 6.78 7.35 -16.07
N GLU A 23 7.35 8.49 -16.45
CA GLU A 23 6.56 9.73 -16.52
C GLU A 23 5.52 9.65 -17.66
N PRO A 24 4.35 10.29 -17.52
CA PRO A 24 3.93 11.20 -16.43
C PRO A 24 3.27 10.50 -15.24
N PHE A 25 3.41 9.17 -15.10
CA PHE A 25 2.72 8.40 -14.06
C PHE A 25 3.52 8.30 -12.77
N LYS A 26 4.85 8.35 -12.87
CA LYS A 26 5.76 8.34 -11.71
C LYS A 26 5.45 9.48 -10.74
N SER A 27 5.33 10.70 -11.26
CA SER A 27 4.99 11.90 -10.48
C SER A 27 3.64 11.80 -9.75
N ARG A 28 2.67 11.05 -10.29
CA ARG A 28 1.34 10.84 -9.65
C ARG A 28 1.39 10.05 -8.35
N MET A 29 2.46 9.30 -8.10
CA MET A 29 2.61 8.56 -6.84
C MET A 29 2.95 9.50 -5.67
N GLY A 30 3.32 10.75 -5.94
CA GLY A 30 3.63 11.76 -4.93
C GLY A 30 4.66 11.29 -3.90
N ASP A 31 4.41 11.63 -2.63
CA ASP A 31 5.26 11.24 -1.50
C ASP A 31 5.01 9.83 -0.97
N ARG A 32 4.49 8.92 -1.81
CA ARG A 32 4.26 7.52 -1.41
C ARG A 32 5.55 6.88 -0.91
N ALA A 33 5.46 6.34 0.30
CA ALA A 33 6.53 5.62 0.97
C ALA A 33 6.04 4.23 1.39
N LYS A 34 6.90 3.21 1.32
CA LYS A 34 6.56 1.84 1.71
C LYS A 34 7.65 1.17 2.54
N ARG A 35 7.26 0.32 3.47
CA ARG A 35 8.13 -0.64 4.15
C ARG A 35 7.68 -2.05 3.79
N ARG A 36 8.58 -2.88 3.26
CA ARG A 36 8.28 -4.25 2.80
C ARG A 36 8.39 -5.22 3.97
N LEU A 37 7.33 -5.30 4.77
CA LEU A 37 7.31 -6.10 6.00
C LEU A 37 7.41 -7.60 5.70
N GLY A 38 6.76 -8.06 4.63
CA GLY A 38 6.83 -9.47 4.22
C GLY A 38 8.26 -9.93 3.93
N ASP A 39 8.99 -9.16 3.12
CA ASP A 39 10.40 -9.41 2.82
C ASP A 39 11.25 -9.44 4.10
N ALA A 40 11.05 -8.47 5.00
CA ALA A 40 11.78 -8.36 6.25
C ALA A 40 11.49 -9.53 7.22
N CYS A 41 10.30 -10.14 7.12
CA CYS A 41 9.92 -11.36 7.85
C CYS A 41 10.27 -12.67 7.09
N GLY A 42 10.81 -12.60 5.88
CA GLY A 42 11.14 -13.78 5.06
C GLY A 42 9.93 -14.46 4.40
N LEU A 43 8.81 -13.76 4.22
CA LEU A 43 7.63 -14.30 3.54
C LEU A 43 7.89 -14.45 2.04
N THR A 44 7.43 -15.57 1.45
CA THR A 44 7.63 -15.87 0.02
C THR A 44 6.33 -16.10 -0.75
N LYS A 45 5.19 -16.16 -0.07
CA LYS A 45 3.88 -16.45 -0.67
C LYS A 45 2.90 -15.27 -0.60
N LEU A 46 3.18 -14.29 0.25
CA LEU A 46 2.35 -13.10 0.44
C LEU A 46 3.27 -11.89 0.59
N GLY A 47 2.97 -10.83 -0.17
CA GLY A 47 3.57 -9.52 0.03
C GLY A 47 2.82 -8.75 1.12
N VAL A 48 3.52 -8.32 2.18
CA VAL A 48 2.95 -7.45 3.20
C VAL A 48 3.70 -6.12 3.20
N ASN A 49 3.00 -5.03 2.93
CA ASN A 49 3.58 -3.69 2.83
C ASN A 49 2.88 -2.73 3.78
N LEU A 50 3.65 -1.98 4.56
CA LEU A 50 3.15 -0.79 5.25
C LEU A 50 3.38 0.42 4.35
N VAL A 51 2.29 1.00 3.83
CA VAL A 51 2.33 2.11 2.89
C VAL A 51 1.83 3.38 3.58
N ARG A 52 2.56 4.48 3.37
CA ARG A 52 2.13 5.83 3.74
C ARG A 52 1.96 6.64 2.45
N LEU A 53 0.79 7.24 2.28
CA LEU A 53 0.51 8.16 1.18
C LEU A 53 0.59 9.59 1.70
N GLY A 54 1.29 10.45 0.95
CA GLY A 54 1.19 11.88 1.13
C GLY A 54 -0.10 12.41 0.49
N PRO A 55 -0.57 13.61 0.87
CA PRO A 55 -1.75 14.23 0.26
C PRO A 55 -1.65 14.28 -1.28
N GLY A 56 -2.72 13.86 -1.97
CA GLY A 56 -2.78 13.82 -3.45
C GLY A 56 -1.92 12.74 -4.11
N GLY A 57 -1.21 11.92 -3.34
CA GLY A 57 -0.41 10.81 -3.84
C GLY A 57 -1.23 9.53 -4.01
N GLN A 58 -0.92 8.77 -5.07
CA GLN A 58 -1.61 7.51 -5.37
C GLN A 58 -0.85 6.28 -4.89
N SER A 59 -1.59 5.26 -4.43
CA SER A 59 -1.05 3.94 -4.12
C SER A 59 -0.48 3.22 -5.35
N ALA A 60 -1.22 3.28 -6.47
CA ALA A 60 -0.89 2.69 -7.76
C ALA A 60 -1.70 3.35 -8.88
N LEU A 61 -1.40 3.02 -10.14
CA LEU A 61 -2.34 3.24 -11.23
C LEU A 61 -3.53 2.26 -11.09
N ARG A 62 -4.67 2.55 -11.72
CA ARG A 62 -5.82 1.61 -11.75
C ARG A 62 -5.35 0.32 -12.42
N HIS A 63 -5.46 -0.80 -11.73
CA HIS A 63 -5.17 -2.12 -12.26
C HIS A 63 -5.97 -3.18 -11.49
N TRP A 64 -5.96 -4.39 -12.02
CA TRP A 64 -6.39 -5.60 -11.34
C TRP A 64 -5.36 -6.70 -11.55
N HIS A 65 -5.39 -7.70 -10.68
CA HIS A 65 -4.58 -8.91 -10.79
C HIS A 65 -5.45 -10.05 -11.30
N THR A 66 -4.93 -10.89 -12.19
CA THR A 66 -5.64 -12.08 -12.70
C THR A 66 -5.34 -13.33 -11.90
N LEU A 67 -4.25 -13.34 -11.12
CA LEU A 67 -3.70 -14.52 -10.44
C LEU A 67 -3.40 -14.28 -8.96
N GLU A 68 -3.57 -13.06 -8.46
CA GLU A 68 -3.20 -12.66 -7.11
C GLU A 68 -4.38 -11.96 -6.46
N ASP A 69 -4.71 -12.39 -5.23
CA ASP A 69 -5.60 -11.61 -4.38
C ASP A 69 -4.84 -10.43 -3.79
N GLU A 70 -5.52 -9.30 -3.65
CA GLU A 70 -5.00 -8.10 -2.98
C GLU A 70 -5.97 -7.66 -1.88
N PHE A 71 -5.42 -7.38 -0.70
CA PHE A 71 -6.16 -6.92 0.48
C PHE A 71 -5.53 -5.64 1.04
N VAL A 72 -6.39 -4.68 1.40
CA VAL A 72 -5.96 -3.43 2.03
C VAL A 72 -6.70 -3.18 3.34
N TYR A 73 -5.95 -2.67 4.31
CA TYR A 73 -6.44 -2.25 5.61
C TYR A 73 -5.93 -0.85 5.93
N VAL A 74 -6.83 0.10 6.19
CA VAL A 74 -6.47 1.48 6.52
C VAL A 74 -6.14 1.56 8.01
N LEU A 75 -4.88 1.86 8.34
CA LEU A 75 -4.42 1.95 9.73
C LEU A 75 -4.70 3.33 10.35
N GLU A 76 -4.46 4.39 9.58
CA GLU A 76 -4.62 5.78 10.02
C GLU A 76 -4.99 6.68 8.84
N GLY A 77 -5.61 7.83 9.14
CA GLY A 77 -6.01 8.81 8.13
C GLY A 77 -7.24 8.40 7.32
N GLU A 78 -7.39 9.05 6.16
CA GLU A 78 -8.48 8.84 5.22
C GLU A 78 -7.92 8.76 3.80
N VAL A 79 -8.52 7.93 2.96
CA VAL A 79 -8.12 7.72 1.57
C VAL A 79 -9.34 7.42 0.70
N THR A 80 -9.33 7.80 -0.57
CA THR A 80 -10.47 7.54 -1.47
C THR A 80 -10.25 6.32 -2.34
N LEU A 81 -10.98 5.22 -2.13
CA LEU A 81 -10.97 4.05 -3.01
C LEU A 81 -11.69 4.36 -4.33
N VAL A 82 -11.02 4.19 -5.47
CA VAL A 82 -11.59 4.45 -6.81
C VAL A 82 -11.76 3.17 -7.65
N THR A 83 -12.98 2.64 -7.70
CA THR A 83 -13.34 1.42 -8.44
C THR A 83 -14.20 1.72 -9.69
N SER A 84 -14.66 0.69 -10.41
CA SER A 84 -15.60 0.86 -11.52
C SER A 84 -16.99 1.32 -11.06
N SER A 85 -17.35 1.09 -9.79
CA SER A 85 -18.60 1.56 -9.20
C SER A 85 -18.53 3.00 -8.68
N GLY A 86 -17.35 3.63 -8.68
CA GLY A 86 -17.15 5.02 -8.32
C GLY A 86 -16.09 5.21 -7.23
N GLU A 87 -16.22 6.30 -6.49
CA GLU A 87 -15.30 6.69 -5.42
C GLU A 87 -15.93 6.43 -4.05
N GLN A 88 -15.13 5.92 -3.11
CA GLN A 88 -15.56 5.64 -1.75
C GLN A 88 -14.50 6.09 -0.75
N LEU A 89 -14.87 6.93 0.22
CA LEU A 89 -13.97 7.31 1.30
C LEU A 89 -13.77 6.15 2.27
N LEU A 90 -12.51 5.78 2.52
CA LEU A 90 -12.11 4.83 3.54
C LEU A 90 -11.42 5.58 4.69
N LYS A 91 -11.73 5.18 5.92
CA LYS A 91 -11.11 5.70 7.15
C LYS A 91 -10.40 4.56 7.89
N ALA A 92 -9.66 4.89 8.95
CA ALA A 92 -9.03 3.90 9.82
C ALA A 92 -10.02 2.78 10.23
N GLY A 93 -9.56 1.54 10.12
CA GLY A 93 -10.35 0.34 10.38
C GLY A 93 -11.16 -0.18 9.18
N ALA A 94 -11.29 0.60 8.10
CA ALA A 94 -11.92 0.13 6.87
C ALA A 94 -11.04 -0.91 6.16
N GLN A 95 -11.68 -1.99 5.71
CA GLN A 95 -11.11 -3.09 4.97
C GLN A 95 -11.85 -3.31 3.65
N GLY A 96 -11.13 -3.72 2.61
CA GLY A 96 -11.71 -3.95 1.29
C GLY A 96 -10.99 -5.06 0.53
N TRP A 97 -11.70 -5.64 -0.42
CA TRP A 97 -11.21 -6.60 -1.41
C TRP A 97 -11.73 -6.16 -2.80
N GLU A 98 -11.04 -6.62 -3.85
CA GLU A 98 -11.04 -6.12 -5.24
C GLU A 98 -10.15 -4.89 -5.53
N ALA A 99 -8.94 -5.20 -6.00
CA ALA A 99 -8.42 -4.82 -7.32
C ALA A 99 -9.07 -3.58 -7.97
N LEU A 100 -8.71 -2.40 -7.48
CA LEU A 100 -8.53 -1.13 -8.22
C LEU A 100 -8.27 -0.04 -7.18
N LEU A 101 -7.15 -0.13 -6.48
CA LEU A 101 -6.82 0.81 -5.43
C LEU A 101 -6.01 1.97 -6.02
N LYS A 102 -6.71 2.95 -6.59
CA LYS A 102 -6.22 4.32 -6.53
C LYS A 102 -6.76 4.90 -5.24
N PHE A 103 -5.87 5.30 -4.34
CA PHE A 103 -6.18 6.27 -3.31
C PHE A 103 -5.87 7.65 -3.86
N LEU A 104 -6.83 8.56 -3.88
CA LEU A 104 -6.60 10.01 -4.07
C LEU A 104 -6.33 10.67 -2.71
#